data_AF-K7NZA1-F1
#
_entry.id   AF-K7NZA1-F1
#
_cell.length_a   1.000
_cell.length_b   1.000
_cell.length_c   1.000
_cell.angle_alpha   90.00
_cell.angle_beta   90.00
_cell.angle_gamma   90.00
#
_symmetry.space_group_name_H-M   'P 1'
#
loop_
_entity.id
_entity.type
_entity.pdbx_description
1 polymer ?
#
loop_
_entity_poly.entity_id
_entity_poly.type
_entity_poly.pdbx_seq_one_letter_code
_entity_poly.pdbx_strand_id
1 'polypeptide(L)' 'AFAERENTYFMETSALESTNVENAFTEVLSQIYRIVSKKALDVGEDPAAVPSKGQTIHVGNKDDVTAMKKVGC' A
#
# COMPACT_ATOMS: atom_id res chain seq x y z
N ALA A 1 -7.64 -26.73 5.41
CA ALA A 1 -6.39 -27.08 6.12
C ALA A 1 -6.32 -26.39 7.49
N PHE A 2 -5.38 -26.74 8.40
CA PHE A 2 -5.27 -26.12 9.75
C PHE A 2 -4.94 -24.62 9.67
N ALA A 3 -3.94 -24.25 8.86
CA ALA A 3 -3.47 -22.87 8.75
C ALA A 3 -4.58 -21.91 8.26
N GLU A 4 -5.35 -22.33 7.27
CA GLU A 4 -6.53 -21.58 6.77
C GLU A 4 -7.59 -21.37 7.85
N ARG A 5 -7.87 -22.40 8.67
CA ARG A 5 -8.84 -22.30 9.76
C ARG A 5 -8.38 -21.33 10.85
N GLU A 6 -7.09 -21.30 11.14
CA GLU A 6 -6.51 -20.44 12.18
C GLU A 6 -6.05 -19.06 11.63
N ASN A 7 -6.32 -18.75 10.35
CA ASN A 7 -5.85 -17.53 9.68
C ASN A 7 -4.33 -17.32 9.80
N THR A 8 -3.56 -18.40 9.72
CA THR A 8 -2.09 -18.39 9.75
C THR A 8 -1.50 -18.76 8.40
N TYR A 9 -0.33 -18.23 8.10
CA TYR A 9 0.42 -18.59 6.90
C TYR A 9 1.17 -19.91 7.11
N PHE A 10 1.23 -20.74 6.06
CA PHE A 10 1.95 -22.01 6.08
C PHE A 10 2.77 -22.19 4.80
N MET A 11 4.00 -22.65 4.95
CA MET A 11 4.90 -23.00 3.86
C MET A 11 5.89 -24.07 4.34
N GLU A 12 6.01 -25.16 3.59
CA GLU A 12 7.05 -26.16 3.83
C GLU A 12 8.40 -25.65 3.31
N THR A 13 9.44 -25.77 4.12
CA THR A 13 10.79 -25.30 3.81
C THR A 13 11.81 -26.39 4.11
N SER A 14 12.90 -26.41 3.34
CA SER A 14 14.07 -27.23 3.65
C SER A 14 15.30 -26.32 3.67
N ALA A 15 15.88 -26.14 4.86
CA ALA A 15 17.12 -25.39 5.01
C ALA A 15 18.29 -26.11 4.32
N LEU A 16 18.31 -27.44 4.37
CA LEU A 16 19.34 -28.26 3.75
C LEU A 16 19.34 -28.11 2.22
N GLU A 17 18.15 -28.20 1.62
CA GLU A 17 17.96 -28.14 0.16
C GLU A 17 17.78 -26.71 -0.35
N SER A 18 17.80 -25.70 0.54
CA SER A 18 17.46 -24.31 0.23
C SER A 18 16.06 -24.11 -0.39
N THR A 19 15.15 -25.07 -0.19
CA THR A 19 13.80 -25.04 -0.74
C THR A 19 12.92 -24.09 0.08
N ASN A 20 12.32 -23.12 -0.60
CA ASN A 20 11.34 -22.16 -0.04
C ASN A 20 11.84 -21.28 1.12
N VAL A 21 13.13 -21.30 1.46
CA VAL A 21 13.67 -20.50 2.57
C VAL A 21 13.47 -19.01 2.29
N GLU A 22 13.99 -18.52 1.16
CA GLU A 22 13.87 -17.10 0.77
C GLU A 22 12.41 -16.68 0.55
N ASN A 23 11.62 -17.56 -0.07
CA ASN A 23 10.20 -17.32 -0.32
C ASN A 23 9.43 -17.18 1.00
N ALA A 24 9.73 -17.99 2.02
CA ALA A 24 9.07 -17.91 3.32
C ALA A 24 9.29 -16.54 3.98
N PHE A 25 10.53 -16.01 3.94
CA PHE A 25 10.82 -14.68 4.46
C PHE A 25 10.13 -13.57 3.64
N THR A 26 10.24 -13.64 2.32
CA THR A 26 9.66 -12.63 1.41
C THR A 26 8.14 -12.56 1.55
N GLU A 27 7.45 -13.71 1.62
CA GLU A 27 6.00 -13.76 1.75
C GLU A 27 5.51 -13.25 3.10
N VAL A 28 6.18 -13.61 4.19
CA VAL A 28 5.81 -13.13 5.54
C VAL A 28 6.00 -11.61 5.63
N LEU A 29 7.14 -11.08 5.18
CA LEU A 29 7.40 -9.64 5.19
C LEU A 29 6.43 -8.87 4.28
N SER A 30 6.13 -9.42 3.10
CA SER A 30 5.16 -8.83 2.16
C SER A 30 3.75 -8.75 2.76
N GLN A 31 3.30 -9.79 3.45
CA GLN A 31 2.00 -9.79 4.12
C GLN A 31 1.93 -8.77 5.25
N ILE A 32 2.99 -8.68 6.08
CA ILE A 32 3.09 -7.65 7.13
C ILE A 32 3.01 -6.26 6.50
N TYR A 33 3.79 -6.00 5.46
CA TYR A 33 3.80 -4.70 4.77
C TYR A 33 2.41 -4.34 4.23
N ARG A 34 1.71 -5.27 3.57
CA ARG A 34 0.36 -5.04 3.04
C ARG A 34 -0.63 -4.66 4.16
N ILE A 35 -0.61 -5.39 5.27
CA ILE A 35 -1.51 -5.14 6.40
C ILE A 35 -1.22 -3.77 7.04
N VAL A 36 0.05 -3.46 7.29
CA VAL A 36 0.44 -2.18 7.89
C VAL A 36 0.14 -1.01 6.96
N SER A 37 0.42 -1.15 5.67
CA SER A 37 0.14 -0.12 4.67
C SER A 37 -1.36 0.16 4.55
N LYS A 38 -2.19 -0.89 4.56
CA LYS A 38 -3.65 -0.72 4.57
C LYS A 38 -4.12 0.01 5.82
N LYS A 39 -3.64 -0.39 7.00
CA LYS A 39 -4.00 0.29 8.27
C LYS A 39 -3.58 1.75 8.29
N ALA A 40 -2.44 2.10 7.70
CA ALA A 40 -2.00 3.49 7.61
C ALA A 40 -2.94 4.36 6.76
N LEU A 41 -3.55 3.79 5.72
CA LEU A 41 -4.58 4.46 4.93
C LEU A 41 -5.89 4.61 5.73
N ASP A 42 -6.29 3.59 6.48
CA ASP A 42 -7.50 3.62 7.32
C ASP A 42 -7.40 4.68 8.45
N VAL A 43 -6.20 4.93 8.99
CA VAL A 43 -5.96 5.98 10.01
C VAL A 43 -5.99 7.40 9.44
N GLY A 44 -5.85 7.55 8.11
CA GLY A 44 -5.95 8.83 7.41
C GLY A 44 -7.37 9.29 7.09
N GLU A 45 -8.39 8.45 7.32
CA GLU A 45 -9.80 8.84 7.21
C GLU A 45 -10.26 9.59 8.48
N ASP A 46 -9.85 10.85 8.60
CA ASP A 46 -10.77 11.83 9.18
C ASP A 46 -11.99 11.89 8.23
N PRO A 47 -13.23 11.63 8.67
CA PRO A 47 -14.41 11.61 7.81
C PRO A 47 -14.66 12.94 7.05
N ALA A 48 -13.88 13.98 7.33
CA ALA A 48 -13.86 15.24 6.58
C ALA A 48 -13.06 15.18 5.25
N ALA A 49 -12.22 14.16 5.00
CA ALA A 49 -11.28 14.14 3.87
C ALA A 49 -11.59 13.10 2.78
N VAL A 50 -12.66 12.31 2.92
CA VAL A 50 -13.07 11.34 1.89
C VAL A 50 -13.98 12.05 0.88
N PRO A 51 -13.66 12.05 -0.44
CA PRO A 51 -14.60 12.53 -1.45
C PRO A 51 -15.80 11.57 -1.48
N SER A 52 -16.83 11.89 -0.70
CA SER A 52 -18.06 11.08 -0.55
C SER A 52 -18.86 10.89 -1.84
N LYS A 53 -18.45 11.57 -2.92
CA LYS A 53 -18.88 11.31 -4.30
C LYS A 53 -17.63 11.34 -5.17
N GLY A 54 -17.41 10.29 -5.96
CA GLY A 54 -16.34 10.25 -6.95
C GLY A 54 -16.38 11.50 -7.82
N GLN A 55 -15.29 12.25 -7.85
CA GLN A 55 -15.16 13.45 -8.67
C GLN A 55 -14.40 13.09 -9.94
N THR A 56 -15.03 13.32 -11.09
CA THR A 56 -14.37 13.17 -12.39
C THR A 56 -13.26 14.21 -12.52
N ILE A 57 -12.01 13.78 -12.57
CA ILE A 57 -10.86 14.67 -12.83
C ILE A 57 -10.78 14.92 -14.33
N HIS A 58 -11.13 16.14 -14.75
CA HIS A 58 -10.90 16.60 -16.11
C HIS A 58 -9.42 16.99 -16.27
N VAL A 59 -8.61 16.09 -16.82
CA VAL A 59 -7.22 16.36 -17.16
C VAL A 59 -7.18 17.17 -18.46
N GLY A 60 -7.33 18.48 -18.33
CA GLY A 60 -7.25 19.40 -19.45
C GLY A 60 -7.71 20.80 -19.10
N ASN A 61 -6.83 21.61 -18.51
CA ASN A 61 -6.64 23.00 -18.95
C ASN A 61 -5.35 23.58 -18.39
N LYS A 62 -4.87 24.58 -19.13
CA LYS A 62 -3.47 24.91 -19.34
C LYS A 62 -3.09 26.12 -18.47
N ASP A 63 -3.52 26.15 -17.21
CA ASP A 63 -3.57 27.41 -16.45
C ASP A 63 -2.75 27.42 -15.14
N ASP A 64 -2.10 26.33 -14.73
CA ASP A 64 -1.36 26.26 -13.45
C ASP A 64 0.17 26.48 -13.52
N VAL A 65 0.73 26.95 -14.64
CA VAL A 65 2.19 27.20 -14.76
C VAL A 65 2.56 28.68 -14.50
N THR A 66 1.61 29.59 -14.35
CA THR A 66 1.93 31.04 -14.25
C THR A 66 2.13 31.60 -12.84
N ALA A 67 2.02 30.80 -11.77
CA ALA A 67 2.21 31.29 -10.39
C ALA A 67 3.66 31.18 -9.85
N MET A 68 4.66 30.97 -10.71
CA MET A 68 6.08 31.01 -10.32
C MET A 68 6.88 32.01 -11.16
N LYS A 69 6.46 33.28 -11.23
CA LYS A 69 7.36 34.34 -11.72
C LYS A 69 6.95 35.73 -11.23
N LYS A 70 7.29 36.07 -9.98
CA LYS A 70 7.71 37.42 -9.56
C LYS A 70 7.99 37.48 -8.04
N VAL A 71 9.20 37.09 -7.65
CA VAL A 71 9.94 37.75 -6.57
C VAL A 71 11.33 38.00 -7.12
N GLY A 72 11.59 39.26 -7.46
CA GLY A 72 12.80 39.70 -8.14
C GLY A 72 12.75 41.20 -8.34
N CYS A 73 12.97 41.95 -7.25
CA CYS A 73 14.02 42.95 -7.06
C CYS A 73 13.85 43.56 -5.67
#